data_AF-A0A349XRK1-F1
#
_entry.id   AF-A0A349XRK1-F1
#
_cell.length_a   1.000
_cell.length_b   1.000
_cell.length_c   1.000
_cell.angle_alpha   90.00
_cell.angle_beta   90.00
_cell.angle_gamma   90.00
#
_symmetry.space_group_name_H-M   'P 1'
#
loop_
_entity.id
_entity.type
_entity.pdbx_description
1 polymer ?
#
loop_
_entity_poly.entity_id
_entity_poly.type
_entity_poly.pdbx_seq_one_letter_code
_entity_poly.pdbx_strand_id
1 'polypeptide(L)'
;MFMGTSDYAAKQKNAVTHINGTLLIVADPDLFSECLMEALGRKFPTFSVVSVTSSATIDDDYGADVRLVLPYRLAGERLHSVLSAIREKHPEAPIALVVETIEIGRA
;
A
#
# COMPACT_ATOMS: atom_id res chain seq x y z
N MET A 1 -19.22 -27.95 41.96
CA MET A 1 -18.70 -26.62 41.56
C MET A 1 -17.45 -26.87 40.73
N PHE A 2 -17.44 -26.29 39.53
CA PHE A 2 -16.38 -26.14 38.51
C PHE A 2 -14.91 -26.18 39.03
N MET A 3 -13.85 -26.53 38.30
CA MET A 3 -13.58 -26.54 36.86
C MET A 3 -12.26 -27.31 36.61
N GLY A 4 -12.13 -27.96 35.46
CA GLY A 4 -10.87 -28.58 35.01
C GLY A 4 -9.81 -27.55 34.62
N THR A 5 -8.56 -27.80 34.99
CA THR A 5 -7.40 -27.06 34.50
C THR A 5 -6.88 -27.73 33.25
N SER A 6 -7.36 -27.22 32.11
CA SER A 6 -6.88 -27.56 30.78
C SER A 6 -5.54 -26.85 30.57
N ASP A 7 -4.43 -27.58 30.71
CA ASP A 7 -3.09 -27.14 30.34
C ASP A 7 -2.95 -27.07 28.82
N TYR A 8 -3.51 -26.02 28.22
CA TYR A 8 -3.17 -25.59 26.86
C TYR A 8 -2.67 -24.15 26.90
N ALA A 9 -1.54 -23.93 27.58
CA ALA A 9 -0.73 -22.75 27.36
C ALA A 9 -0.02 -22.91 26.00
N ALA A 10 -0.76 -22.63 24.92
CA ALA A 10 -0.18 -22.36 23.62
C ALA A 10 0.86 -21.26 23.78
N LYS A 11 2.14 -21.62 23.69
CA LYS A 11 3.21 -20.67 23.36
C LYS A 11 2.96 -20.15 21.94
N GLN A 12 2.03 -19.20 21.80
CA GLN A 12 2.07 -18.26 20.70
C GLN A 12 3.33 -17.44 20.90
N LYS A 13 4.41 -17.89 20.26
CA LYS A 13 5.53 -17.03 19.93
C LYS A 13 4.92 -15.86 19.17
N ASN A 14 4.84 -14.70 19.80
CA ASN A 14 4.71 -13.43 19.11
C ASN A 14 5.95 -13.30 18.23
N ALA A 15 5.90 -13.92 17.05
CA ALA A 15 6.76 -13.56 15.95
C ALA A 15 6.32 -12.15 15.58
N VAL A 16 7.00 -11.16 16.15
CA VAL A 16 6.95 -9.79 15.64
C VAL A 16 7.44 -9.90 14.21
N THR A 17 6.52 -9.99 13.26
CA THR A 17 6.84 -9.96 11.84
C THR A 17 7.52 -8.62 11.62
N HIS A 18 8.83 -8.67 11.40
CA HIS A 18 9.59 -7.48 11.06
C HIS A 18 8.98 -6.94 9.77
N ILE A 19 8.45 -5.71 9.83
CA ILE A 19 7.89 -5.06 8.65
C ILE A 19 9.09 -4.69 7.77
N ASN A 20 9.13 -5.25 6.57
CA ASN A 20 10.21 -5.11 5.60
C ASN A 20 10.08 -3.85 4.72
N GLY A 21 9.13 -2.97 5.06
CA GLY A 21 8.86 -1.72 4.38
C GLY A 21 7.37 -1.53 4.05
N THR A 22 7.07 -0.44 3.35
CA THR A 22 5.72 -0.02 2.99
C THR A 22 5.49 -0.12 1.48
N LEU A 23 4.35 -0.67 1.08
CA LEU A 23 3.78 -0.57 -0.25
C LEU A 23 2.71 0.52 -0.21
N LEU A 24 2.98 1.66 -0.85
CA LEU A 24 2.07 2.81 -0.89
C LEU A 24 1.23 2.75 -2.16
N ILE A 25 -0.09 2.80 -2.01
CA ILE A 25 -1.06 2.82 -3.10
C ILE A 25 -1.72 4.19 -3.08
N VAL A 26 -1.69 4.90 -4.22
CA VAL A 26 -2.36 6.19 -4.37
C VAL A 26 -3.56 5.96 -5.29
N ALA A 27 -4.73 5.78 -4.69
CA ALA A 27 -5.94 5.32 -5.35
C ALA A 27 -7.18 5.86 -4.65
N ASP A 28 -8.20 6.25 -5.41
CA ASP A 28 -9.53 6.43 -4.85
C ASP A 28 -10.18 5.06 -4.57
N PRO A 29 -11.04 4.97 -3.53
CA PRO A 29 -11.68 3.71 -3.17
C PRO A 29 -12.62 3.24 -4.28
N ASP A 30 -12.27 2.11 -4.88
CA ASP A 30 -13.10 1.34 -5.80
C ASP A 30 -12.84 -0.17 -5.65
N LEU A 31 -13.68 -0.98 -6.31
CA LEU A 31 -13.62 -2.45 -6.21
C LEU A 31 -12.23 -3.01 -6.59
N PHE A 32 -11.55 -2.41 -7.56
CA PHE A 32 -10.24 -2.90 -7.98
C PHE A 32 -9.16 -2.52 -6.99
N SER A 33 -9.17 -1.29 -6.48
CA SER A 33 -8.23 -0.81 -5.46
C SER A 33 -8.31 -1.65 -4.18
N GLU A 34 -9.52 -2.04 -3.77
CA GLU A 34 -9.76 -2.91 -2.62
C GLU A 34 -9.20 -4.32 -2.87
N CYS A 35 -9.52 -4.93 -4.02
CA CYS A 35 -8.96 -6.22 -4.40
C CYS A 35 -7.43 -6.19 -4.52
N LEU A 36 -6.87 -5.08 -5.02
CA LEU A 36 -5.42 -4.88 -5.15
C LEU A 36 -4.75 -4.84 -3.77
N MET A 37 -5.29 -4.05 -2.85
CA MET A 37 -4.83 -3.99 -1.46
C MET A 37 -4.85 -5.38 -0.81
N GLU A 38 -5.96 -6.09 -0.94
CA GLU A 38 -6.11 -7.42 -0.35
C GLU A 38 -5.12 -8.43 -0.94
N ALA A 39 -4.97 -8.44 -2.26
CA ALA A 39 -4.03 -9.33 -2.94
C ALA A 39 -2.57 -9.02 -2.54
N LEU A 40 -2.20 -7.75 -2.44
CA LEU A 40 -0.87 -7.34 -2.01
C LEU A 40 -0.62 -7.71 -0.54
N GLY A 41 -1.57 -7.47 0.36
CA GLY A 41 -1.45 -7.83 1.77
C GLY A 41 -1.32 -9.35 1.98
N ARG A 42 -2.05 -10.15 1.19
CA ARG A 42 -1.94 -11.62 1.23
C ARG A 42 -0.61 -12.11 0.66
N LYS A 43 -0.12 -11.49 -0.43
CA LYS A 43 1.12 -11.92 -1.11
C LYS A 43 2.38 -11.46 -0.40
N PHE A 44 2.32 -10.32 0.28
CA PHE A 44 3.43 -9.68 0.98
C PHE A 44 3.09 -9.43 2.46
N PRO A 45 2.88 -10.49 3.27
CA PRO A 45 2.43 -10.36 4.66
C PRO A 45 3.45 -9.69 5.59
N THR A 46 4.70 -9.54 5.14
CA THR A 46 5.78 -8.85 5.87
C THR A 46 5.90 -7.38 5.48
N PHE A 47 5.05 -6.86 4.60
CA PHE A 47 5.03 -5.46 4.20
C PHE A 47 3.78 -4.77 4.73
N SER A 48 3.92 -3.48 5.08
CA SER A 48 2.76 -2.64 5.37
C SER A 48 2.14 -2.20 4.03
N VAL A 49 0.88 -2.53 3.79
CA VAL A 49 0.16 -2.06 2.60
C VAL A 49 -0.71 -0.89 3.00
N VAL A 50 -0.39 0.29 2.49
CA VAL A 50 -1.07 1.55 2.84
C VAL A 50 -1.71 2.12 1.59
N SER A 51 -2.98 2.50 1.69
CA SER A 51 -3.70 3.19 0.62
C SER A 51 -4.04 4.61 1.05
N VAL A 52 -3.82 5.55 0.15
CA VAL A 52 -4.18 6.96 0.30
C VAL A 52 -4.99 7.40 -0.90
N THR A 53 -5.95 8.30 -0.67
CA THR A 53 -6.83 8.79 -1.73
C THR A 53 -6.03 9.57 -2.77
N SER A 54 -6.57 9.67 -3.98
CA SER A 54 -5.90 10.40 -5.05
C SER A 54 -5.67 11.86 -4.68
N SER A 55 -6.53 12.45 -3.86
CA SER A 55 -6.48 13.83 -3.36
C SER A 55 -5.55 14.06 -2.16
N ALA A 56 -5.10 13.00 -1.47
CA ALA A 56 -4.29 13.12 -0.25
C ALA A 56 -2.88 13.68 -0.54
N THR A 57 -2.34 14.51 0.35
CA THR A 57 -0.93 14.91 0.28
C THR A 57 -0.04 13.70 0.54
N ILE A 58 1.05 13.56 -0.22
CA ILE A 58 2.04 12.53 0.09
C ILE A 58 2.85 13.03 1.28
N ASP A 59 2.58 12.53 2.47
CA ASP A 59 3.31 12.85 3.71
C ASP A 59 4.57 11.99 3.89
N ASP A 60 5.48 12.42 4.77
CA ASP A 60 6.72 11.69 5.06
C ASP A 60 6.51 10.46 5.96
N ASP A 61 5.30 10.33 6.52
CA ASP A 61 5.00 9.42 7.63
C ASP A 61 4.45 8.05 7.19
N TYR A 62 4.51 7.73 5.89
CA TYR A 62 4.16 6.38 5.39
C TYR A 62 5.22 5.31 5.71
N GLY A 63 6.19 5.66 6.57
CA GLY A 63 7.31 4.85 6.99
C GLY A 63 8.58 5.22 6.25
N ALA A 64 9.72 5.12 6.95
CA ALA A 64 11.04 5.47 6.42
C ALA A 64 11.53 4.57 5.26
N ASP A 65 10.80 3.50 4.92
CA ASP A 65 11.19 2.52 3.91
C ASP A 65 10.03 2.19 2.96
N VAL A 66 9.65 3.18 2.13
CA VAL A 66 8.70 2.95 1.04
C VAL A 66 9.39 2.16 -0.08
N ARG A 67 8.95 0.91 -0.27
CA ARG A 67 9.56 -0.07 -1.18
C ARG A 67 8.87 -0.16 -2.53
N LEU A 68 7.66 0.37 -2.63
CA LEU A 68 6.90 0.46 -3.86
C LEU A 68 5.84 1.55 -3.73
N VAL A 69 5.69 2.37 -4.77
CA VAL A 69 4.52 3.24 -4.92
C VAL A 69 3.71 2.84 -6.15
N LEU A 70 2.40 2.74 -5.98
CA LEU A 70 1.43 2.33 -6.98
C LEU A 70 0.37 3.42 -7.19
N PRO A 71 0.61 4.38 -8.11
CA PRO A 71 -0.42 5.29 -8.58
C PRO A 71 -1.44 4.51 -9.43
N TYR A 72 -2.72 4.61 -9.08
CA TYR A 72 -3.83 3.96 -9.77
C TYR A 72 -4.88 4.99 -10.20
N ARG A 73 -5.24 4.96 -11.49
CA ARG A 73 -6.30 5.82 -12.08
C ARG A 73 -6.19 7.31 -11.72
N LEU A 74 -4.97 7.83 -11.68
CA LEU A 74 -4.74 9.27 -11.46
C LEU A 74 -4.88 10.05 -12.77
N ALA A 75 -5.55 11.21 -12.71
CA ALA A 75 -5.52 12.20 -13.78
C ALA A 75 -4.09 12.70 -14.04
N GLY A 76 -3.75 13.07 -15.27
CA GLY A 76 -2.37 13.39 -15.68
C GLY A 76 -1.69 14.47 -14.83
N GLU A 77 -2.38 15.58 -14.53
CA GLU A 77 -1.86 16.66 -13.68
C GLU A 77 -1.57 16.15 -12.26
N ARG A 78 -2.48 15.34 -11.73
CA ARG A 78 -2.35 14.77 -10.40
C ARG A 78 -1.25 13.73 -10.33
N LEU A 79 -1.12 12.90 -11.36
CA LEU A 79 -0.06 11.92 -11.47
C LEU A 79 1.32 12.60 -11.42
N HIS A 80 1.51 13.67 -12.20
CA HIS A 80 2.76 14.43 -12.17
C HIS A 80 3.08 14.98 -10.78
N SER A 81 2.07 15.57 -10.11
CA SER A 81 2.22 16.09 -8.74
C SER A 81 2.61 14.98 -7.75
N VAL A 82 1.94 13.82 -7.80
CA VAL A 82 2.21 12.67 -6.94
C VAL A 82 3.61 12.11 -7.19
N LEU A 83 4.01 11.92 -8.45
CA LEU A 83 5.34 11.43 -8.80
C LEU A 83 6.44 12.38 -8.32
N SER A 84 6.23 13.70 -8.45
CA SER A 84 7.18 14.71 -7.98
C SER A 84 7.34 14.65 -6.47
N ALA A 85 6.24 14.60 -5.72
CA ALA A 85 6.26 14.51 -4.27
C ALA A 85 6.92 13.20 -3.77
N ILE A 86 6.65 12.07 -4.44
CA ILE A 86 7.29 10.79 -4.12
C ILE A 86 8.80 10.87 -4.35
N ARG A 87 9.25 11.48 -5.45
CA ARG A 87 10.69 11.57 -5.76
C ARG A 87 11.44 12.50 -4.82
N GLU A 88 10.77 13.53 -4.31
CA GLU A 88 11.33 14.42 -3.28
C GLU A 88 11.52 13.70 -1.94
N LYS A 89 10.52 12.90 -1.53
CA LYS A 89 10.47 12.26 -0.20
C LYS A 89 11.13 10.88 -0.15
N HIS A 90 10.97 10.12 -1.21
CA HIS A 90 11.44 8.74 -1.37
C HIS A 90 12.16 8.58 -2.73
N PRO A 91 13.35 9.18 -2.89
CA PRO A 91 14.05 9.28 -4.18
C PRO A 91 14.36 7.91 -4.81
N GLU A 92 14.59 6.88 -4.00
CA GLU A 92 14.93 5.53 -4.42
C GLU A 92 13.72 4.58 -4.54
N ALA A 93 12.50 5.05 -4.20
CA ALA A 93 11.33 4.18 -4.22
C ALA A 93 11.00 3.75 -5.67
N PRO A 94 10.86 2.44 -5.93
CA PRO A 94 10.29 1.94 -7.18
C PRO A 94 8.84 2.44 -7.35
N ILE A 95 8.48 2.85 -8.57
CA ILE A 95 7.11 3.28 -8.89
C ILE A 95 6.57 2.36 -9.98
N ALA A 96 5.45 1.70 -9.70
CA ALA A 96 4.71 0.90 -10.66
C ALA A 96 3.39 1.61 -11.00
N LEU A 97 3.21 2.00 -12.26
CA LEU A 97 2.04 2.74 -12.72
C LEU A 97 0.94 1.76 -13.16
N VAL A 98 -0.26 1.91 -12.62
CA VAL A 98 -1.46 1.21 -13.11
C VAL A 98 -2.39 2.25 -13.72
N VAL A 99 -2.31 2.38 -15.05
CA VAL A 99 -3.10 3.34 -15.83
C VAL A 99 -4.26 2.60 -16.47
N GLU A 100 -5.49 3.07 -16.26
CA GLU A 100 -6.63 2.63 -17.07
C GLU A 100 -6.41 3.17 -18.50
N THR A 101 -6.66 2.34 -19.51
CA THR A 101 -6.36 2.64 -20.92
C THR A 101 -6.76 4.06 -21.30
N ILE A 102 -5.81 4.83 -21.82
CA ILE A 102 -6.10 6.10 -22.49
C ILE A 102 -6.81 5.72 -23.78
N GLU A 103 -8.13 5.84 -23.83
CA GLU A 103 -8.82 5.96 -25.12
C GLU A 103 -8.22 7.20 -25.81
N ILE A 104 -7.31 6.96 -26.75
CA ILE A 104 -6.89 7.97 -27.71
C ILE A 104 -8.13 8.27 -28.55
N GLY A 105 -8.85 9.32 -28.15
CA GLY A 105 -9.89 9.90 -28.98
C GLY A 105 -9.27 10.21 -30.34
N ARG A 106 -9.77 9.53 -31.38
CA ARG A 106 -9.43 9.84 -32.76
C ARG A 106 -9.72 11.33 -33.01
N ALA A 107 -8.68 12.08 -33.34
CA ALA A 107 -8.80 13.38 -33.99
C ALA A 107 -9.26 13.20 -35.45
#